data_AF-A0A6V7XHL1-F1
#
_entry.id   AF-A0A6V7XHL1-F1
#
_cell.length_a   1.000
_cell.length_b   1.000
_cell.length_c   1.000
_cell.angle_alpha   90.00
_cell.angle_beta   90.00
_cell.angle_gamma   90.00
#
_symmetry.space_group_name_H-M   'P 1'
#
loop_
_entity.id
_entity.type
_entity.pdbx_description
1 polymer ?
#
loop_
_entity_poly.entity_id
_entity_poly.type
_entity_poly.pdbx_seq_one_letter_code
_entity_poly.pdbx_strand_id
1 'polypeptide(L)'
;MKILIIFYFFVFLIIYHYNINFVNACKCAQQSIQINYCRSDWAAHILSLKKENINETEGFSREVRYTVKILNIYKASCDKICHPKRKKDFVYTASQSAACGAYLEIGKEYLIGGYYEDDVKKRISSCGLVEYWDTLPVDIEDLNNGNFDKNCTQ
;
A
#
# COMPACT_ATOMS: atom_id res chain seq x y z
N MET A 1 24.16 -27.23 -45.00
CA MET A 1 23.16 -27.56 -43.97
C MET A 1 23.53 -27.04 -42.57
N LYS A 2 24.73 -27.33 -42.04
CA LYS A 2 25.15 -26.89 -40.69
C LYS A 2 25.17 -25.36 -40.48
N ILE A 3 25.61 -24.59 -41.47
CA ILE A 3 25.70 -23.12 -41.40
C ILE A 3 24.31 -22.44 -41.33
N LEU A 4 23.32 -22.97 -42.05
CA LEU A 4 21.93 -22.48 -42.00
C LEU A 4 21.30 -22.71 -40.62
N ILE A 5 21.54 -23.87 -40.00
CA ILE A 5 21.03 -24.18 -38.66
C ILE A 5 21.62 -23.22 -37.61
N ILE A 6 22.92 -22.92 -37.71
CA ILE A 6 23.58 -21.95 -36.82
C ILE A 6 22.97 -20.56 -37.00
N PHE A 7 22.75 -20.12 -38.24
CA PHE A 7 22.11 -18.82 -38.51
C PHE A 7 20.69 -18.72 -37.93
N TYR A 8 19.85 -19.74 -38.10
CA TYR A 8 18.50 -19.76 -37.52
C TYR A 8 18.53 -19.76 -35.99
N PHE A 9 19.48 -20.46 -35.38
CA PHE A 9 19.66 -20.45 -33.92
C PHE A 9 20.01 -19.04 -33.40
N PHE A 10 20.93 -18.33 -34.07
CA PHE A 10 21.27 -16.94 -33.71
C PHE A 10 20.10 -15.97 -33.91
N VAL A 11 19.34 -16.10 -35.01
CA VAL A 11 18.14 -15.27 -35.25
C VAL A 11 17.08 -15.52 -34.17
N PHE A 12 16.88 -16.77 -33.76
CA PHE A 12 15.94 -17.11 -32.69
C PHE A 12 16.37 -16.52 -31.33
N LEU A 13 17.67 -16.56 -31.01
CA LEU A 13 18.21 -15.96 -29.79
C LEU A 13 18.05 -14.43 -29.76
N ILE A 14 18.22 -13.76 -30.90
CA ILE A 14 18.01 -12.31 -31.03
C ILE A 14 16.53 -11.99 -30.83
N ILE A 15 15.62 -12.71 -31.49
CA ILE A 15 14.17 -12.51 -31.31
C ILE A 15 13.77 -12.76 -29.84
N TYR A 16 14.31 -13.78 -29.19
CA TYR A 16 14.03 -14.06 -27.78
C TYR A 16 14.50 -12.92 -26.86
N HIS A 17 15.68 -12.34 -27.09
CA HIS A 17 16.16 -11.18 -26.33
C HIS A 17 15.34 -9.91 -26.57
N TYR A 18 14.87 -9.67 -27.80
CA TYR A 18 14.04 -8.51 -28.12
C TYR A 18 12.64 -8.57 -27.48
N ASN A 19 12.16 -9.75 -27.08
CA ASN A 19 10.86 -9.92 -26.41
C ASN A 19 10.92 -9.81 -24.87
N ILE A 20 12.07 -9.49 -24.29
CA ILE A 20 12.16 -9.22 -22.84
C ILE A 20 11.64 -7.79 -22.60
N ASN A 21 10.32 -7.65 -22.60
CA ASN A 21 9.68 -6.49 -22.00
C ASN A 21 10.01 -6.50 -20.51
N PHE A 22 10.67 -5.45 -20.01
CA PHE A 22 10.81 -5.24 -18.58
C PHE A 22 9.42 -4.98 -18.00
N VAL A 23 8.83 -6.00 -17.39
CA VAL A 23 7.63 -5.80 -16.57
C VAL A 23 8.08 -5.10 -15.29
N ASN A 24 7.91 -3.78 -15.26
CA ASN A 24 8.09 -2.99 -14.05
C ASN A 24 6.95 -3.29 -13.09
N ALA A 25 7.14 -4.31 -12.26
CA ALA A 25 6.29 -4.57 -11.11
C ALA A 25 6.77 -3.79 -9.90
N CYS A 26 5.86 -3.56 -8.96
CA CYS A 26 6.18 -2.99 -7.66
C CYS A 26 7.20 -3.85 -6.92
N LYS A 27 8.26 -3.22 -6.43
CA LYS A 27 9.29 -3.83 -5.57
C LYS A 27 9.47 -2.95 -4.35
N CYS A 28 9.27 -3.52 -3.16
CA CYS A 28 9.43 -2.84 -1.89
C CYS A 28 10.69 -3.36 -1.20
N ALA A 29 11.41 -2.49 -0.50
CA ALA A 29 12.37 -2.95 0.51
C ALA A 29 11.57 -3.44 1.74
N GLN A 30 11.95 -4.58 2.32
CA GLN A 30 11.36 -5.01 3.59
C GLN A 30 11.81 -4.03 4.69
N GLN A 31 10.86 -3.47 5.43
CA GLN A 31 11.09 -2.49 6.48
C GLN A 31 10.36 -2.93 7.76
N SER A 32 10.80 -2.44 8.91
CA SER A 32 10.07 -2.66 10.16
C SER A 32 8.80 -1.81 10.22
N ILE A 33 7.84 -2.25 11.03
CA ILE A 33 6.58 -1.52 11.30
C ILE A 33 6.90 -0.11 11.80
N GLN A 34 7.90 0.04 12.68
CA GLN A 34 8.39 1.32 13.16
C GLN A 34 8.82 2.27 12.04
N ILE A 35 9.64 1.80 11.08
CA ILE A 35 10.10 2.64 9.96
C ILE A 35 8.93 3.05 9.06
N ASN A 36 8.03 2.11 8.76
CA ASN A 36 6.85 2.40 7.94
C ASN A 36 5.91 3.39 8.63
N TYR A 37 5.75 3.30 9.95
CA TYR A 37 5.03 4.27 10.77
C TYR A 37 5.69 5.65 10.72
N CYS A 38 7.01 5.73 10.89
CA CYS A 38 7.72 7.01 10.86
C CYS A 38 7.59 7.73 9.53
N ARG A 39 7.64 6.98 8.42
CA ARG A 39 7.49 7.52 7.05
C ARG A 39 6.05 7.88 6.67
N SER A 40 5.06 7.45 7.44
CA SER A 40 3.65 7.75 7.18
C SER A 40 3.29 9.13 7.72
N ASP A 41 2.49 9.91 6.99
CA ASP A 41 1.92 11.18 7.48
C ASP A 41 0.81 10.92 8.51
N TRP A 42 0.14 9.76 8.40
CA TRP A 42 -0.91 9.31 9.30
C TRP A 42 -0.86 7.80 9.51
N ALA A 43 -1.35 7.35 10.67
CA ALA A 43 -1.44 5.94 11.03
C ALA A 43 -2.65 5.69 11.93
N ALA A 44 -3.38 4.62 11.66
CA ALA A 44 -4.62 4.29 12.37
C ALA A 44 -4.87 2.79 12.43
N HIS A 45 -5.49 2.36 13.51
CA HIS A 45 -6.16 1.06 13.57
C HIS A 45 -7.56 1.19 12.96
N ILE A 46 -7.85 0.35 11.98
CA ILE A 46 -9.10 0.41 11.21
C ILE A 46 -9.74 -0.96 11.03
N LEU A 47 -11.04 -0.96 10.74
CA LEU A 47 -11.79 -2.10 10.21
C LEU A 47 -12.19 -1.81 8.76
N SER A 48 -11.82 -2.70 7.84
CA SER A 48 -12.20 -2.58 6.42
C SER A 48 -13.67 -2.96 6.21
N LEU A 49 -14.47 -2.09 5.59
CA LEU A 49 -15.92 -2.30 5.45
C LEU A 49 -16.39 -2.58 4.02
N LYS A 50 -15.84 -1.85 3.05
CA LYS A 50 -16.25 -1.96 1.64
C LYS A 50 -15.09 -1.60 0.72
N LYS A 51 -14.99 -2.29 -0.41
CA LYS A 51 -14.06 -1.99 -1.51
C LYS A 51 -14.86 -1.53 -2.72
N GLU A 52 -14.42 -0.45 -3.36
CA GLU A 52 -15.02 0.10 -4.57
C GLU A 52 -13.91 0.48 -5.55
N ASN A 53 -14.08 0.11 -6.82
CA ASN A 53 -13.22 0.61 -7.87
C ASN A 53 -13.65 2.04 -8.24
N ILE A 54 -12.69 2.94 -8.38
CA ILE A 54 -12.89 4.33 -8.77
C ILE A 54 -12.33 4.53 -10.17
N ASN A 55 -12.95 5.42 -10.95
CA ASN A 55 -12.54 5.73 -12.31
C ASN A 55 -12.44 4.48 -13.20
N GLU A 56 -13.44 3.59 -13.12
CA GLU A 56 -13.56 2.48 -14.07
C GLU A 56 -13.78 3.06 -15.46
N THR A 57 -12.81 2.89 -16.34
CA THR A 57 -12.94 3.20 -17.77
C THR A 57 -12.64 1.93 -18.52
N GLU A 58 -13.56 1.47 -19.37
CA GLU A 58 -13.39 0.25 -20.19
C GLU A 58 -13.01 -1.01 -19.37
N GLY A 59 -13.56 -1.16 -18.17
CA GLY A 59 -13.30 -2.31 -17.30
C GLY A 59 -11.96 -2.28 -16.56
N PHE A 60 -11.18 -1.21 -16.71
CA PHE A 60 -9.94 -0.99 -15.99
C PHE A 60 -10.07 0.19 -15.02
N SER A 61 -10.02 -0.10 -13.73
CA SER A 61 -9.87 0.92 -12.70
C SER A 61 -8.40 1.12 -12.39
N ARG A 62 -7.96 2.38 -12.25
CA ARG A 62 -6.60 2.72 -11.80
C ARG A 62 -6.49 2.79 -10.28
N GLU A 63 -7.61 3.00 -9.58
CA GLU A 63 -7.63 3.32 -8.17
C GLU A 63 -8.80 2.63 -7.47
N VAL A 64 -8.53 2.06 -6.31
CA VAL A 64 -9.53 1.47 -5.43
C VAL A 64 -9.71 2.37 -4.22
N ARG A 65 -10.96 2.53 -3.79
CA ARG A 65 -11.34 3.15 -2.53
C ARG A 65 -11.87 2.10 -1.56
N TYR A 66 -11.33 2.10 -0.36
CA TYR A 66 -11.89 1.37 0.78
C TYR A 66 -12.68 2.33 1.67
N THR A 67 -13.88 1.93 2.04
CA THR A 67 -14.56 2.50 3.21
C THR A 67 -14.05 1.78 4.43
N VAL A 68 -13.51 2.52 5.40
CA VAL A 68 -12.96 1.97 6.63
C VAL A 68 -13.66 2.57 7.84
N LYS A 69 -13.76 1.82 8.93
CA LYS A 69 -14.12 2.36 10.24
C LYS A 69 -12.84 2.63 11.02
N ILE A 70 -12.64 3.85 11.47
CA ILE A 70 -11.48 4.20 12.31
C ILE A 70 -11.78 3.72 13.74
N LEU A 71 -10.93 2.84 14.26
CA LEU A 71 -11.03 2.29 15.62
C LEU A 71 -10.14 3.07 16.57
N ASN A 72 -8.91 3.39 16.15
CA ASN A 72 -8.00 4.26 16.87
C ASN A 72 -7.09 5.04 15.91
N ILE A 73 -6.64 6.22 16.31
CA ILE A 73 -5.69 7.04 15.54
C ILE A 73 -4.41 7.14 16.37
N TYR A 74 -3.28 6.77 15.76
CA TYR A 74 -1.97 6.81 16.39
C TYR A 74 -1.15 8.01 15.92
N LYS A 75 -1.23 8.31 14.62
CA LYS A 75 -0.55 9.46 14.00
C LYS A 75 -1.53 10.23 13.12
N ALA A 76 -1.64 11.53 13.34
CA ALA A 76 -2.41 12.41 12.49
C ALA A 76 -1.87 13.84 12.55
N SER A 77 -1.85 14.52 11.40
CA SER A 77 -1.66 15.97 11.37
C SER A 77 -2.96 16.66 11.81
N CYS A 78 -2.92 17.28 12.99
CA CYS A 78 -4.11 17.83 13.66
C CYS A 78 -4.76 19.02 12.94
N ASP A 79 -4.07 19.63 11.96
CA ASP A 79 -4.55 20.84 11.30
C ASP A 79 -5.61 20.59 10.20
N LYS A 80 -5.79 19.36 9.71
CA LYS A 80 -6.62 19.14 8.51
C LYS A 80 -7.77 18.14 8.64
N ILE A 81 -7.65 17.08 9.47
CA ILE A 81 -8.56 15.90 9.34
C ILE A 81 -9.00 15.30 10.69
N CYS A 82 -8.65 15.89 11.84
CA CYS A 82 -9.13 15.40 13.14
C CYS A 82 -10.59 15.78 13.38
N HIS A 83 -11.51 15.13 12.67
CA HIS A 83 -12.91 15.03 13.06
C HIS A 83 -13.12 13.70 13.80
N PRO A 84 -12.83 13.64 15.11
CA PRO A 84 -13.00 12.43 15.93
C PRO A 84 -14.44 11.89 15.94
N LYS A 85 -15.40 12.64 15.39
CA LYS A 85 -16.81 12.25 15.25
C LYS A 85 -17.09 11.37 14.02
N ARG A 86 -16.23 11.36 12.99
CA ARG A 86 -16.44 10.51 11.80
C ARG A 86 -15.90 9.11 12.07
N LYS A 87 -16.80 8.18 12.41
CA LYS A 87 -16.45 6.76 12.60
C LYS A 87 -16.02 6.08 11.30
N LYS A 88 -16.39 6.60 10.13
CA LYS A 88 -16.05 6.06 8.81
C LYS A 88 -15.22 7.06 8.02
N ASP A 89 -14.28 6.53 7.25
CA ASP A 89 -13.42 7.31 6.36
C ASP A 89 -13.13 6.55 5.06
N PHE A 90 -12.48 7.23 4.11
CA PHE A 90 -12.06 6.65 2.84
C PHE A 90 -10.55 6.59 2.73
N VAL A 91 -10.06 5.44 2.28
CA VAL A 91 -8.64 5.20 2.00
C VAL A 91 -8.49 4.72 0.57
N TYR A 92 -7.50 5.24 -0.13
CA TYR A 92 -7.29 5.04 -1.56
C TYR A 92 -5.98 4.30 -1.82
N THR A 93 -5.93 3.51 -2.88
CA THR A 93 -4.74 2.78 -3.30
C THR A 93 -4.83 2.46 -4.78
N ALA A 94 -3.70 2.17 -5.43
CA ALA A 94 -3.72 1.61 -6.78
C ALA A 94 -4.53 0.30 -6.81
N SER A 95 -5.21 0.04 -7.92
CA SER A 95 -6.02 -1.17 -8.11
C SER A 95 -5.20 -2.44 -8.31
N GLN A 96 -3.95 -2.30 -8.78
CA GLN A 96 -3.06 -3.40 -9.13
C GLN A 96 -1.85 -3.47 -8.21
N SER A 97 -1.50 -4.70 -7.81
CA SER A 97 -0.28 -4.97 -7.04
C SER A 97 0.99 -4.54 -7.77
N ALA A 98 1.03 -4.63 -9.10
CA ALA A 98 2.15 -4.17 -9.92
C ALA A 98 2.41 -2.65 -9.78
N ALA A 99 1.39 -1.86 -9.39
CA ALA A 99 1.49 -0.44 -9.08
C ALA A 99 1.52 -0.16 -7.56
N CYS A 100 1.91 -1.16 -6.76
CA CYS A 100 1.95 -1.12 -5.30
C CYS A 100 0.57 -0.93 -4.65
N GLY A 101 -0.47 -1.45 -5.30
CA GLY A 101 -1.83 -1.46 -4.75
C GLY A 101 -1.92 -2.33 -3.49
N ALA A 102 -2.28 -1.73 -2.36
CA ALA A 102 -2.61 -2.45 -1.14
C ALA A 102 -3.95 -3.20 -1.26
N TYR A 103 -4.00 -4.38 -0.67
CA TYR A 103 -5.23 -5.17 -0.56
C TYR A 103 -5.64 -5.28 0.89
N LEU A 104 -6.87 -4.84 1.20
CA LEU A 104 -7.48 -4.99 2.52
C LEU A 104 -8.65 -5.96 2.40
N GLU A 105 -8.63 -7.04 3.15
CA GLU A 105 -9.74 -7.98 3.25
C GLU A 105 -10.91 -7.31 3.97
N ILE A 106 -12.12 -7.45 3.44
CA ILE A 106 -13.33 -6.87 4.03
C ILE A 106 -13.66 -7.60 5.33
N GLY A 107 -13.97 -6.84 6.38
CA GLY A 107 -14.28 -7.37 7.71
C GLY A 107 -13.05 -7.66 8.57
N LYS A 108 -11.83 -7.37 8.08
CA LYS A 108 -10.59 -7.52 8.85
C LYS A 108 -10.09 -6.19 9.39
N GLU A 109 -9.41 -6.29 10.54
CA GLU A 109 -8.78 -5.18 11.24
C GLU A 109 -7.31 -5.06 10.86
N TYR A 110 -6.84 -3.82 10.71
CA TYR A 110 -5.49 -3.51 10.26
C TYR A 110 -4.92 -2.30 10.99
N LEU A 111 -3.62 -2.34 11.26
CA LEU A 111 -2.83 -1.12 11.42
C LEU A 111 -2.42 -0.65 10.02
N ILE A 112 -2.92 0.51 9.61
CA ILE A 112 -2.54 1.11 8.32
C ILE A 112 -1.93 2.50 8.51
N GLY A 113 -1.04 2.85 7.61
CA GLY A 113 -0.47 4.19 7.51
C GLY A 113 -0.14 4.54 6.07
N GLY A 114 -0.05 5.84 5.81
CA GLY A 114 0.19 6.34 4.47
C GLY A 114 0.39 7.85 4.44
N TYR A 115 0.25 8.42 3.25
CA TYR A 115 0.42 9.85 3.01
C TYR A 115 -0.90 10.51 2.62
N TYR A 116 -0.92 11.84 2.68
CA TYR A 116 -2.03 12.64 2.16
C TYR A 116 -1.70 13.10 0.73
N GLU A 117 -2.56 12.76 -0.24
CA GLU A 117 -2.57 13.42 -1.55
C GLU A 117 -3.48 14.66 -1.48
N ASP A 118 -2.97 15.78 -1.99
CA ASP A 118 -3.66 17.08 -2.03
C ASP A 118 -4.25 17.49 -0.66
N ASP A 119 -3.55 17.16 0.43
CA ASP A 119 -3.95 17.43 1.82
C ASP A 119 -5.28 16.81 2.30
N VAL A 120 -5.95 15.99 1.46
CA VAL A 120 -7.31 15.48 1.75
C VAL A 120 -7.40 13.97 1.58
N LYS A 121 -6.80 13.41 0.53
CA LYS A 121 -6.96 11.99 0.19
C LYS A 121 -5.94 11.14 0.91
N LYS A 122 -6.40 10.22 1.76
CA LYS A 122 -5.57 9.24 2.44
C LYS A 122 -5.16 8.12 1.47
N ARG A 123 -3.89 8.06 1.10
CA ARG A 123 -3.36 6.99 0.25
C ARG A 123 -2.49 6.02 1.01
N ILE A 124 -2.69 4.73 0.74
CA ILE A 124 -1.86 3.63 1.22
C ILE A 124 -1.23 2.91 0.03
N SER A 125 -0.20 2.12 0.32
CA SER A 125 0.54 1.31 -0.66
C SER A 125 0.89 -0.02 -0.02
N SER A 126 1.02 -1.07 -0.83
CA SER A 126 1.47 -2.39 -0.36
C SER A 126 2.91 -2.38 0.18
N CYS A 127 3.70 -1.34 -0.12
CA CYS A 127 5.02 -1.14 0.46
C CYS A 127 5.00 -0.36 1.78
N GLY A 128 3.85 0.19 2.15
CA GLY A 128 3.69 1.03 3.34
C GLY A 128 3.34 0.23 4.59
N LEU A 129 2.82 0.93 5.59
CA LEU A 129 2.28 0.31 6.80
C LEU A 129 0.92 -0.30 6.49
N VAL A 130 0.85 -1.61 6.29
CA VAL A 130 -0.40 -2.37 6.09
C VAL A 130 -0.26 -3.74 6.78
N GLU A 131 -0.57 -3.78 8.07
CA GLU A 131 -0.38 -4.98 8.90
C GLU A 131 -1.71 -5.46 9.47
N TYR A 132 -1.93 -6.78 9.48
CA TYR A 132 -3.10 -7.36 10.14
C TYR A 132 -3.02 -7.09 11.64
N TRP A 133 -4.13 -6.64 12.23
CA TRP A 133 -4.18 -6.32 13.65
C TRP A 133 -3.87 -7.53 14.54
N ASP A 134 -4.43 -8.70 14.21
CA ASP A 134 -4.30 -9.93 15.00
C ASP A 134 -2.87 -10.52 15.00
N THR A 135 -2.02 -10.11 14.05
CA THR A 135 -0.65 -10.65 13.90
C THR A 135 0.43 -9.69 14.40
N LEU A 136 0.05 -8.56 15.01
CA LEU A 136 1.00 -7.60 15.59
C LEU A 136 1.69 -8.24 16.81
N PRO A 137 2.96 -8.65 16.72
CA PRO A 137 3.52 -9.58 17.70
C PRO A 137 3.72 -8.97 19.08
N VAL A 138 4.07 -7.67 19.19
CA VAL A 138 4.34 -6.97 20.47
C VAL A 138 4.08 -5.44 20.37
N ASP A 139 3.73 -4.92 19.19
CA ASP A 139 3.80 -3.48 18.89
C ASP A 139 2.60 -2.64 19.38
N ILE A 140 1.52 -3.27 19.86
CA ILE A 140 0.30 -2.55 20.26
C ILE A 140 0.53 -1.69 21.50
N GLU A 141 1.28 -2.20 22.49
CA GLU A 141 1.60 -1.43 23.70
C GLU A 141 2.49 -0.23 23.35
N ASP A 142 3.49 -0.41 22.50
CA ASP A 142 4.36 0.67 22.04
C ASP A 142 3.62 1.72 21.20
N LEU A 143 2.64 1.31 20.38
CA LEU A 143 1.73 2.21 19.67
C LEU A 143 0.86 3.01 20.65
N ASN A 144 0.25 2.34 21.63
CA ASN A 144 -0.62 2.98 22.62
C ASN A 144 0.14 3.94 23.54
N ASN A 145 1.40 3.64 23.86
CA ASN A 145 2.27 4.47 24.69
C ASN A 145 2.97 5.60 23.91
N GLY A 146 2.75 5.70 22.60
CA GLY A 146 3.38 6.69 21.73
C GLY A 146 4.89 6.50 21.58
N ASN A 147 5.40 5.30 21.84
CA ASN A 147 6.83 4.99 21.68
C ASN A 147 7.25 5.02 20.21
N PHE A 148 6.32 4.65 19.32
CA PHE A 148 6.53 4.78 17.89
C PHE A 148 6.88 6.21 17.47
N ASP A 149 6.16 7.23 17.94
CA ASP A 149 6.47 8.63 17.60
C ASP A 149 7.83 9.07 18.15
N LYS A 150 8.16 8.70 19.39
CA LYS A 150 9.44 9.05 20.03
C LYS A 150 10.64 8.47 19.27
N ASN A 151 10.49 7.25 18.75
CA ASN A 151 11.55 6.56 18.03
C ASN A 151 11.74 7.07 16.59
N CYS A 152 10.84 7.92 16.08
CA CYS A 152 10.99 8.52 14.74
C CYS A 152 11.93 9.74 14.71
N THR A 153 12.23 10.32 15.87
CA THR A 153 13.07 11.52 16.01
C THR A 153 14.52 11.25 16.41
N GLN A 154 14.92 9.97 16.50
CA GLN A 154 16.31 9.54 16.67
C GLN A 154 17.01 9.38 15.32
#